data_AF-A0A0A6PCX7-F1
#
_entry.id   AF-A0A0A6PCX7-F1
#
_cell.length_a   1.000
_cell.length_b   1.000
_cell.length_c   1.000
_cell.angle_alpha   90.00
_cell.angle_beta   90.00
_cell.angle_gamma   90.00
#
_symmetry.space_group_name_H-M   'P 1'
#
loop_
_entity.id
_entity.type
_entity.pdbx_description
1 polymer ?
#
loop_
_entity_poly.entity_id
_entity_poly.type
_entity_poly.pdbx_seq_one_letter_code
_entity_poly.pdbx_strand_id
1 'polypeptide(L)'
;MSNQLVDIFSKTGFSQYITQNVGKYVKRKKLLKAFDKAFGKGSRKHLALKCKKVRGIAMLTEIQIHLKKELSDISEFKTLFPKEKIRIHGTCPSQFKIDEVSGNHKGLPLLFNCWSPKL
;
A
#
# COMPACT_ATOMS: atom_id res chain seq x y z
N MET A 1 10.97 -13.88 8.00
CA MET A 1 10.65 -13.68 6.57
C MET A 1 9.94 -12.35 6.24
N SER A 2 9.38 -11.59 7.20
CA SER A 2 8.72 -10.29 6.91
C SER A 2 9.63 -9.23 6.26
N ASN A 3 10.94 -9.22 6.56
CA ASN A 3 11.83 -8.15 6.11
C ASN A 3 12.13 -8.16 4.62
N GLN A 4 12.15 -9.34 3.97
CA GLN A 4 12.50 -9.43 2.54
C GLN A 4 11.40 -8.83 1.67
N LEU A 5 10.12 -9.14 1.96
CA LEU A 5 9.01 -8.58 1.21
C LEU A 5 8.93 -7.05 1.35
N VAL A 6 9.18 -6.54 2.55
CA VAL A 6 9.22 -5.10 2.83
C VAL A 6 10.38 -4.42 2.12
N ASP A 7 11.58 -5.01 2.14
CA ASP A 7 12.75 -4.48 1.44
C ASP A 7 12.49 -4.40 -0.07
N ILE A 8 11.96 -5.46 -0.67
CA ILE A 8 11.68 -5.45 -2.10
C ILE A 8 10.58 -4.43 -2.42
N PHE A 9 9.51 -4.37 -1.61
CA PHE A 9 8.46 -3.36 -1.77
C PHE A 9 9.02 -1.93 -1.73
N SER A 10 9.94 -1.65 -0.80
CA SER A 10 10.55 -0.32 -0.62
C SER A 10 11.31 0.15 -1.86
N LYS A 11 11.86 -0.79 -2.65
CA LYS A 11 12.63 -0.54 -3.87
C LYS A 11 11.76 -0.37 -5.12
N THR A 12 10.45 -0.56 -5.02
CA THR A 12 9.55 -0.44 -6.17
C THR A 12 9.25 1.01 -6.56
N GLY A 13 8.93 1.22 -7.84
CA GLY A 13 8.41 2.50 -8.32
C GLY A 13 7.08 2.91 -7.67
N PHE A 14 6.38 1.98 -7.02
CA PHE A 14 5.20 2.29 -6.21
C PHE A 14 5.59 2.97 -4.89
N SER A 15 6.57 2.42 -4.16
CA SER A 15 7.12 3.05 -2.95
C SER A 15 7.65 4.46 -3.26
N GLN A 16 8.41 4.61 -4.35
CA GLN A 16 8.88 5.92 -4.82
C GLN A 16 7.72 6.90 -5.11
N TYR A 17 6.64 6.43 -5.74
CA TYR A 17 5.46 7.24 -5.98
C TYR A 17 4.82 7.73 -4.66
N ILE A 18 4.73 6.89 -3.63
CA ILE A 18 4.24 7.31 -2.31
C ILE A 18 5.15 8.38 -1.73
N THR A 19 6.46 8.15 -1.67
CA THR A 19 7.45 9.07 -1.10
C THR A 19 7.43 10.45 -1.78
N GLN A 20 7.37 10.49 -3.12
CA GLN A 20 7.33 11.76 -3.87
C GLN A 20 6.03 12.56 -3.68
N ASN A 21 4.98 11.92 -3.17
CA ASN A 21 3.67 12.49 -2.96
C ASN A 21 3.29 12.64 -1.48
N VAL A 22 4.23 12.40 -0.56
CA VAL A 22 4.06 12.73 0.87
C VAL A 22 3.61 14.19 1.02
N GLY A 23 2.60 14.41 1.86
CA GLY A 23 2.00 15.72 2.08
C GLY A 23 1.07 16.20 0.95
N LYS A 24 0.96 15.48 -0.17
CA LYS A 24 0.16 15.88 -1.34
C LYS A 24 -1.12 15.08 -1.44
N TYR A 25 -2.10 15.67 -2.13
CA TYR A 25 -3.29 14.96 -2.55
C TYR A 25 -3.01 14.10 -3.79
N VAL A 26 -3.40 12.83 -3.73
CA VAL A 26 -3.30 11.89 -4.84
C VAL A 26 -4.68 11.36 -5.23
N LYS A 27 -4.84 11.10 -6.54
CA LYS A 27 -6.03 10.40 -7.04
C LYS A 27 -5.86 8.90 -6.83
N ARG A 28 -6.85 8.23 -6.24
CA ARG A 28 -6.87 6.77 -6.02
C ARG A 28 -6.50 5.99 -7.28
N LYS A 29 -7.06 6.39 -8.43
CA LYS A 29 -6.79 5.76 -9.73
C LYS A 29 -5.31 5.85 -10.14
N LYS A 30 -4.62 6.96 -9.84
CA LYS A 30 -3.18 7.12 -10.16
C LYS A 30 -2.32 6.23 -9.27
N LEU A 31 -2.62 6.18 -7.97
CA LEU A 31 -1.92 5.31 -7.02
C LEU A 31 -2.11 3.83 -7.38
N LEU A 32 -3.34 3.40 -7.68
CA LEU A 32 -3.62 2.03 -8.15
C LEU A 32 -2.90 1.70 -9.48
N LYS A 33 -2.75 2.68 -10.38
CA LYS A 33 -1.98 2.50 -11.62
C LYS A 33 -0.49 2.37 -11.36
N ALA A 34 0.05 3.13 -10.40
CA ALA A 34 1.45 3.00 -9.98
C ALA A 34 1.71 1.60 -9.39
N PHE A 35 0.76 1.06 -8.63
CA PHE A 35 0.81 -0.31 -8.12
C PHE A 35 0.82 -1.33 -9.26
N ASP A 36 -0.12 -1.25 -10.20
CA ASP A 36 -0.15 -2.10 -11.40
C ASP A 36 1.14 -2.04 -12.22
N LYS A 37 1.79 -0.87 -12.29
CA LYS A 37 3.07 -0.72 -13.00
C LYS A 37 4.21 -1.44 -12.28
N ALA A 38 4.25 -1.36 -10.95
CA ALA A 38 5.30 -1.97 -10.14
C ALA A 38 5.13 -3.49 -9.99
N PHE A 39 3.90 -3.97 -9.85
CA PHE A 39 3.61 -5.36 -9.48
C PHE A 39 2.93 -6.17 -10.59
N GLY A 40 2.74 -5.56 -11.76
CA GLY A 40 2.14 -6.19 -12.94
C GLY A 40 0.66 -5.84 -13.13
N LYS A 41 0.22 -5.89 -14.39
CA LYS A 41 -1.15 -5.55 -14.79
C LYS A 41 -2.18 -6.36 -14.01
N GLY A 42 -3.13 -5.67 -13.39
CA GLY A 42 -4.23 -6.30 -12.64
C GLY A 42 -3.89 -6.63 -11.18
N SER A 43 -2.66 -6.39 -10.73
CA SER A 43 -2.26 -6.58 -9.32
C SER A 43 -3.03 -5.68 -8.35
N ARG A 44 -3.51 -4.51 -8.79
CA ARG A 44 -4.32 -3.57 -7.99
C ARG A 44 -5.55 -4.22 -7.33
N LYS A 45 -6.07 -5.34 -7.87
CA LYS A 45 -7.19 -6.06 -7.28
C LYS A 45 -6.86 -6.68 -5.92
N HIS A 46 -5.58 -6.81 -5.61
CA HIS A 46 -5.05 -7.34 -4.35
C HIS A 46 -4.64 -6.24 -3.35
N LEU A 47 -4.97 -4.97 -3.65
CA LEU A 47 -4.59 -3.81 -2.84
C LEU A 47 -5.81 -3.20 -2.14
N ALA A 48 -5.75 -3.09 -0.82
CA ALA A 48 -6.69 -2.30 -0.03
C ALA A 48 -5.99 -1.02 0.45
N LEU A 49 -6.63 0.12 0.22
CA LEU A 49 -6.17 1.42 0.70
C LEU A 49 -7.07 1.85 1.86
N LYS A 50 -6.50 2.01 3.06
CA LYS A 50 -7.24 2.51 4.22
C LYS A 50 -6.91 3.97 4.44
N CYS A 51 -7.96 4.77 4.56
CA CYS A 51 -7.86 6.16 4.95
C CYS A 51 -8.59 6.39 6.26
N LYS A 52 -8.07 7.31 7.07
CA LYS A 52 -8.75 7.89 8.23
C LYS A 52 -9.01 9.37 7.99
N LYS A 53 -10.11 9.88 8.55
CA LYS A 53 -10.45 11.30 8.46
C LYS A 53 -9.81 12.04 9.64
N VAL A 54 -8.89 12.95 9.36
CA VAL A 54 -8.20 13.78 10.35
C VAL A 54 -8.51 15.23 10.04
N ARG A 55 -9.21 15.92 10.96
CA ARG A 55 -9.63 17.33 10.77
C ARG A 55 -10.34 17.56 9.42
N GLY A 56 -11.22 16.63 9.03
CA GLY A 56 -11.95 16.69 7.77
C GLY A 56 -11.21 16.15 6.55
N ILE A 57 -9.89 15.94 6.63
CA ILE A 57 -9.05 15.47 5.53
C ILE A 57 -8.95 13.95 5.57
N ALA A 58 -9.24 13.27 4.46
CA ALA A 58 -8.97 11.85 4.32
C ALA A 58 -7.46 11.63 4.09
N MET A 59 -6.78 11.06 5.08
CA MET A 59 -5.37 10.71 5.04
C MET A 59 -5.23 9.21 4.82
N LEU A 60 -4.40 8.80 3.86
CA LEU A 60 -3.97 7.40 3.74
C LEU A 60 -3.30 7.00 5.04
N THR A 61 -3.67 5.88 5.65
CA THR A 61 -3.05 5.36 6.89
C THR A 61 -2.61 3.91 6.81
N GLU A 62 -3.02 3.18 5.78
CA GLU A 62 -2.61 1.78 5.63
C GLU A 62 -2.71 1.36 4.18
N ILE A 63 -1.75 0.54 3.76
CA ILE A 63 -1.75 -0.16 2.49
C ILE A 63 -1.72 -1.65 2.81
N GLN A 64 -2.80 -2.35 2.49
CA GLN A 64 -2.92 -3.79 2.70
C GLN A 64 -2.72 -4.49 1.36
N ILE A 65 -1.78 -5.42 1.31
CA ILE A 65 -1.49 -6.22 0.11
C ILE A 65 -1.86 -7.67 0.43
N HIS A 66 -2.80 -8.22 -0.33
CA HIS A 66 -3.25 -9.59 -0.14
C HIS A 66 -2.39 -10.55 -0.98
N LEU A 67 -1.63 -11.40 -0.30
CA LEU A 67 -0.74 -12.37 -0.90
C LEU A 67 -1.24 -13.80 -0.67
N LYS A 68 -0.69 -14.77 -1.41
CA LYS A 68 -0.88 -16.20 -1.15
C LYS A 68 -0.30 -16.57 0.21
N LYS A 69 -0.86 -17.62 0.81
CA LYS A 69 -0.39 -18.17 2.10
C LYS A 69 1.06 -18.68 2.00
N GLU A 70 1.39 -19.34 0.91
CA GLU A 70 2.71 -19.89 0.66
C GLU A 70 3.47 -19.00 -0.33
N LEU A 71 4.55 -18.39 0.16
CA LEU A 71 5.45 -17.54 -0.60
C LEU A 71 6.72 -18.36 -0.92
N SER A 72 6.58 -19.35 -1.79
CA SER A 72 7.68 -20.27 -2.14
C SER A 72 8.76 -19.62 -2.99
N ASP A 73 8.42 -18.58 -3.76
CA ASP A 73 9.37 -17.84 -4.59
C ASP A 73 8.95 -16.36 -4.72
N ILE A 74 9.79 -15.47 -4.19
CA ILE A 74 9.60 -14.00 -4.18
C ILE A 74 10.35 -13.33 -5.34
N SER A 75 11.05 -14.09 -6.18
CA SER A 75 11.75 -13.56 -7.36
C SER A 75 10.80 -12.92 -8.37
N GLU A 76 9.54 -13.38 -8.42
CA GLU A 76 8.50 -12.85 -9.30
C GLU A 76 7.25 -12.40 -8.54
N PHE A 77 7.07 -11.09 -8.31
CA PHE A 77 5.91 -10.57 -7.57
C PHE A 77 4.53 -11.01 -8.07
N LYS A 78 4.37 -11.25 -9.37
CA LYS A 78 3.09 -11.69 -9.93
C LYS A 78 2.66 -13.04 -9.37
N THR A 79 3.62 -13.90 -8.99
CA THR A 79 3.35 -15.24 -8.44
C THR A 79 2.83 -15.15 -7.00
N LEU A 80 3.11 -14.04 -6.30
CA LEU A 80 2.70 -13.82 -4.91
C LEU A 80 1.20 -13.52 -4.76
N PHE A 81 0.54 -13.11 -5.85
CA PHE A 81 -0.89 -12.80 -5.80
C PHE A 81 -1.76 -14.03 -6.00
N PRO A 82 -2.82 -14.22 -5.19
CA PRO A 82 -3.75 -15.33 -5.34
C PRO A 82 -4.48 -15.24 -6.70
N LYS A 83 -4.75 -16.41 -7.30
CA LYS A 83 -5.49 -16.49 -8.57
C LYS A 83 -6.99 -16.16 -8.35
N GLU A 84 -7.50 -16.45 -7.16
CA GLU A 84 -8.89 -16.24 -6.78
C GLU A 84 -9.26 -14.75 -6.69
N LYS A 85 -10.53 -14.45 -6.96
CA LYS A 85 -11.10 -13.11 -6.84
C LYS A 85 -11.43 -12.85 -5.36
N ILE A 86 -10.56 -12.12 -4.68
CA ILE A 86 -10.81 -11.67 -3.31
C ILE A 86 -11.59 -10.34 -3.35
N ARG A 87 -12.69 -10.25 -2.60
CA ARG A 87 -13.40 -8.97 -2.40
C ARG A 87 -12.64 -8.11 -1.40
N ILE A 88 -11.83 -7.20 -1.92
CA ILE A 88 -10.98 -6.31 -1.11
C ILE A 88 -11.64 -4.94 -1.02
N HIS A 89 -11.85 -4.46 0.22
CA HIS A 89 -12.52 -3.19 0.51
C HIS A 89 -11.53 -2.19 1.10
N GLY A 90 -11.28 -1.10 0.38
CA GLY A 90 -10.57 0.08 0.88
C GLY A 90 -11.54 1.16 1.37
N THR A 91 -11.10 1.97 2.34
CA THR A 91 -11.88 3.12 2.84
C THR A 91 -11.48 4.45 2.19
N CYS A 92 -10.41 4.44 1.36
CA CYS A 92 -9.96 5.66 0.70
C CYS A 92 -10.92 6.14 -0.41
N PRO A 93 -11.29 7.43 -0.41
CA PRO A 93 -12.13 8.05 -1.46
C PRO A 93 -11.37 8.20 -2.80
N SER A 94 -11.97 8.87 -3.77
CA SER A 94 -11.36 9.10 -5.10
C SER A 94 -10.08 9.92 -5.05
N GLN A 95 -9.92 10.79 -4.04
CA GLN A 95 -8.75 11.61 -3.77
C GLN A 95 -8.50 11.73 -2.26
N PHE A 96 -7.26 11.57 -1.83
CA PHE A 96 -6.85 11.59 -0.43
C PHE A 96 -5.42 12.11 -0.28
N LYS A 97 -5.04 12.54 0.91
CA LYS A 97 -3.68 13.02 1.23
C LYS A 97 -2.78 11.84 1.60
N ILE A 98 -1.55 11.82 1.09
CA ILE A 98 -0.51 10.94 1.64
C ILE A 98 -0.02 11.60 2.92
N ASP A 99 -0.08 10.86 4.03
CA ASP A 99 0.33 11.37 5.32
C ASP A 99 1.81 11.80 5.29
N GLU A 100 2.10 12.85 6.05
CA GLU A 100 3.44 13.38 6.23
C GLU A 100 3.80 13.29 7.71
N VAL A 101 4.97 12.73 8.02
CA VAL A 101 5.48 12.76 9.39
C VAL A 101 5.96 14.19 9.66
N SER A 102 5.03 15.07 10.03
CA SER A 102 5.36 16.33 10.69
C SER A 102 5.63 15.99 12.15
N GLY A 103 6.85 16.28 12.62
CA GLY A 103 7.38 15.88 13.94
C GLY A 103 6.68 16.45 15.18
N ASN A 104 5.36 16.66 15.14
CA ASN A 104 4.58 17.14 16.29
C ASN A 104 3.17 16.56 16.43
N HIS A 105 2.83 15.51 15.68
CA HIS A 105 1.62 14.74 15.93
C HIS A 105 1.99 13.32 16.35
N LYS A 106 1.44 12.89 17.51
CA LYS A 106 1.38 11.49 17.95
C LYS A 106 0.47 10.65 17.01
N GLY A 107 0.71 10.72 15.70
CA GLY A 107 0.00 10.00 14.65
C GLY A 107 0.96 8.98 14.05
N LEU A 108 0.52 7.72 14.05
CA LEU A 108 1.32 6.54 13.72
C LEU A 108 2.15 6.70 12.42
N PRO A 109 3.44 6.31 12.43
CA PRO A 109 4.29 6.35 11.25
C PRO A 109 3.79 5.37 10.19
N LEU A 110 3.43 5.90 9.01
CA LEU A 110 3.07 5.08 7.85
C LEU A 110 4.24 4.49 7.09
N LEU A 111 5.46 4.76 7.53
CA LEU A 111 6.65 4.25 6.88
C LEU A 111 7.08 2.86 7.37
N PHE A 112 6.46 2.30 8.42
CA PHE A 112 6.91 1.00 8.96
C PHE A 112 5.84 -0.03 9.29
N ASN A 113 4.55 0.26 9.16
CA ASN A 113 3.52 -0.74 9.44
C ASN A 113 3.05 -1.48 8.18
N CYS A 114 4.00 -2.08 7.45
CA CYS A 114 3.72 -3.34 6.75
C CYS A 114 3.75 -4.46 7.80
N TRP A 115 2.70 -4.55 8.61
CA TRP A 115 2.66 -5.50 9.73
C TRP A 115 2.28 -6.90 9.24
N SER A 116 3.21 -7.84 9.41
CA SER A 116 3.01 -9.29 9.32
C SER A 116 2.33 -9.83 10.60
N PRO A 117 1.75 -11.04 10.57
CA PRO A 117 0.52 -11.38 11.28
C PRO A 117 0.73 -11.83 12.73
N LYS A 118 -0.35 -11.77 13.52
CA LYS A 118 -0.53 -12.63 14.70
C LYS A 118 -1.68 -13.60 14.39
N LEU A 119 -1.31 -14.85 14.12
CA LEU A 119 -1.90 -16.11 14.61
C LEU A 119 -1.24 -17.28 13.87
#